data_AF-A0A9P5YKM1-F1
#
_entry.id   AF-A0A9P5YKM1-F1
#
_cell.length_a   1.000
_cell.length_b   1.000
_cell.length_c   1.000
_cell.angle_alpha   90.00
_cell.angle_beta   90.00
_cell.angle_gamma   90.00
#
_symmetry.space_group_name_H-M   'P 1'
#
loop_
_entity.id
_entity.type
_entity.pdbx_description
1 polymer ?
#
loop_
_entity_poly.entity_id
_entity_poly.type
_entity_poly.pdbx_seq_one_letter_code
_entity_poly.pdbx_strand_id
1 'polypeptide(L)'
;MKSFSVVSFLLAVPLLLVSAAPLDMVEFTRRTGDSCTCNGRHYNDVWNQSHDPAYFSNFEKIPFAHCPKPMYRYILNNHHLDRAVYSGNHFCGCITHDGVPENGFVAC
;
A
#
# COMPACT_ATOMS: atom_id res chain seq x y z
N MET A 1 35.52 5.83 -59.74
CA MET A 1 34.64 5.13 -58.78
C MET A 1 35.01 5.58 -57.37
N LYS A 2 34.23 6.45 -56.73
CA LYS A 2 34.35 6.78 -55.30
C LYS A 2 32.93 6.99 -54.77
N SER A 3 32.43 5.98 -54.07
CA SER A 3 31.10 5.95 -53.46
C SER A 3 30.99 7.00 -52.36
N PHE A 4 29.90 7.75 -52.38
CA PHE A 4 29.46 8.56 -51.25
C PHE A 4 28.80 7.63 -50.23
N SER A 5 29.44 7.47 -49.07
CA SER A 5 28.87 6.75 -47.93
C SER A 5 27.95 7.70 -47.18
N VAL A 6 26.65 7.48 -47.29
CA VAL A 6 25.62 8.25 -46.56
C VAL A 6 25.73 7.89 -45.09
N VAL A 7 26.14 8.86 -44.28
CA VAL A 7 26.18 8.77 -42.82
C VAL A 7 24.73 8.67 -42.33
N SER A 8 24.31 7.47 -41.91
CA SER A 8 23.08 7.27 -41.15
C SER A 8 23.20 7.99 -39.81
N PHE A 9 22.55 9.14 -39.68
CA PHE A 9 22.27 9.77 -38.41
C PHE A 9 21.24 8.90 -37.68
N LEU A 10 21.72 7.94 -36.88
CA LEU A 10 20.93 7.31 -35.84
C LEU A 10 20.59 8.40 -34.82
N LEU A 11 19.34 8.89 -34.90
CA LEU A 11 18.70 9.67 -33.85
C LEU A 11 18.77 8.86 -32.55
N ALA A 12 19.75 9.17 -31.71
CA ALA A 12 19.76 8.80 -30.31
C ALA A 12 18.64 9.62 -29.64
N VAL A 13 17.42 9.10 -29.68
CA VAL A 13 16.37 9.50 -28.74
C VAL A 13 16.91 9.09 -27.38
N PRO A 14 17.21 10.03 -26.46
CA PRO A 14 17.41 9.62 -25.08
C PRO A 14 16.04 9.14 -24.64
N LEU A 15 15.85 7.82 -24.60
CA LEU A 15 14.88 7.21 -23.71
C LEU A 15 15.26 7.71 -22.32
N LEU A 16 14.63 8.83 -21.93
CA LEU A 16 14.39 9.14 -20.55
C LEU A 16 13.58 7.95 -20.04
N LEU A 17 14.29 6.89 -19.63
CA LEU A 17 13.83 6.03 -18.56
C LEU A 17 13.61 6.99 -17.40
N VAL A 18 12.40 7.54 -17.33
CA VAL A 18 11.78 7.81 -16.04
C VAL A 18 11.87 6.47 -15.36
N SER A 19 12.91 6.28 -14.55
CA SER A 19 12.87 5.23 -13.56
C SER A 19 11.63 5.58 -12.77
N ALA A 20 10.55 4.85 -13.03
CA ALA A 20 9.61 4.53 -11.99
C ALA A 20 10.51 3.90 -10.93
N ALA A 21 11.02 4.74 -10.02
CA ALA A 21 11.54 4.25 -8.78
C ALA A 21 10.42 3.33 -8.30
N PRO A 22 10.67 2.02 -8.16
CA PRO A 22 9.72 1.22 -7.42
C PRO A 22 9.53 2.00 -6.13
N LEU A 23 8.29 2.39 -5.82
CA LEU A 23 7.94 2.81 -4.47
C LEU A 23 8.55 1.70 -3.62
N ASP A 24 9.67 1.98 -2.97
CA ASP A 24 10.41 1.02 -2.18
C ASP A 24 9.34 0.39 -1.31
N MET A 25 8.99 -0.86 -1.63
CA MET A 25 8.11 -1.64 -0.79
C MET A 25 8.92 -1.74 0.48
N VAL A 26 8.59 -0.90 1.44
CA VAL A 26 9.31 -0.88 2.69
C VAL A 26 9.03 -2.24 3.30
N GLU A 27 10.03 -3.12 3.19
CA GLU A 27 9.99 -4.46 3.73
C GLU A 27 10.12 -4.30 5.24
N PHE A 28 8.97 -4.04 5.83
CA PHE A 28 8.80 -3.58 7.19
C PHE A 28 8.81 -4.81 8.11
N THR A 29 9.96 -5.47 8.23
CA THR A 29 10.16 -6.69 9.02
C THR A 29 10.31 -6.41 10.51
N ARG A 30 9.30 -5.79 11.14
CA ARG A 30 9.26 -5.61 12.60
C ARG A 30 8.00 -6.22 13.19
N ARG A 31 8.15 -7.14 14.15
CA ARG A 31 7.04 -7.52 15.05
C ARG A 31 6.67 -6.30 15.88
N THR A 32 5.51 -5.71 15.64
CA THR A 32 5.02 -4.58 16.42
C THR A 32 4.33 -5.02 17.70
N GLY A 33 3.90 -6.30 17.79
CA GLY A 33 3.08 -6.79 18.90
C GLY A 33 1.63 -6.29 18.84
N ASP A 34 1.26 -5.59 17.76
CA ASP A 34 -0.09 -5.10 17.57
C ASP A 34 -1.03 -6.24 17.20
N SER A 35 -2.24 -6.19 17.75
CA SER A 35 -3.30 -7.12 17.44
C SER A 35 -4.61 -6.38 17.22
N CYS A 36 -5.47 -6.98 16.42
CA CYS A 36 -6.84 -6.51 16.25
C CYS A 36 -7.78 -7.66 15.99
N THR A 37 -9.08 -7.42 16.21
CA THR A 37 -10.11 -8.44 16.00
C THR A 37 -11.18 -7.88 15.08
N CYS A 38 -11.46 -8.57 13.98
CA CYS A 38 -12.53 -8.23 13.04
C CYS A 38 -13.49 -9.41 12.92
N ASN A 39 -14.78 -9.21 13.18
CA ASN A 39 -15.83 -10.24 13.08
C ASN A 39 -15.45 -11.56 13.76
N GLY A 40 -14.94 -11.47 14.99
CA GLY A 40 -14.53 -12.62 15.80
C GLY A 40 -13.20 -13.27 15.39
N ARG A 41 -12.52 -12.78 14.34
CA ARG A 41 -11.19 -13.24 13.93
C ARG A 41 -10.12 -12.36 14.52
N HIS A 42 -9.18 -12.97 15.21
CA HIS A 42 -8.07 -12.29 15.88
C HIS A 42 -6.81 -12.34 15.01
N TYR A 43 -6.22 -11.18 14.75
CA TYR A 43 -5.00 -11.01 13.97
C TYR A 43 -3.89 -10.52 14.89
N ASN A 44 -2.75 -11.19 14.86
CA ASN A 44 -1.55 -10.86 15.62
C ASN A 44 -0.42 -10.44 14.68
N ASP A 45 0.45 -9.55 15.16
CA ASP A 45 1.60 -9.05 14.40
C ASP A 45 1.20 -8.55 13.01
N VAL A 46 0.12 -7.76 12.98
CA VAL A 46 -0.61 -7.30 11.78
C VAL A 46 0.23 -6.50 10.77
N TRP A 47 1.44 -6.13 11.14
CA TRP A 47 2.42 -5.43 10.30
C TRP A 47 3.16 -6.36 9.30
N ASN A 48 3.33 -7.65 9.62
CA ASN A 48 4.26 -8.53 8.92
C ASN A 48 3.69 -9.22 7.66
N GLN A 49 2.48 -8.87 7.20
CA GLN A 49 1.69 -9.81 6.37
C GLN A 49 1.05 -9.21 5.11
N SER A 50 1.28 -7.93 4.80
CA SER A 50 0.69 -7.31 3.61
C SER A 50 1.74 -6.72 2.69
N HIS A 51 1.89 -7.31 1.51
CA HIS A 51 2.83 -6.86 0.48
C HIS A 51 2.28 -5.70 -0.38
N ASP A 52 1.05 -5.25 -0.15
CA ASP A 52 0.39 -4.22 -0.98
C ASP A 52 -0.29 -3.14 -0.13
N PRO A 53 0.45 -2.14 0.37
CA PRO A 53 -0.13 -1.00 1.08
C PRO A 53 -0.88 -0.08 0.14
N ALA A 54 -2.13 0.23 0.47
CA ALA A 54 -2.93 1.24 -0.24
C ALA A 54 -3.15 2.48 0.62
N TYR A 55 -3.08 3.68 0.03
CA TYR A 55 -3.37 4.93 0.75
C TYR A 55 -4.80 4.92 1.30
N PHE A 56 -4.96 5.26 2.58
CA PHE A 56 -6.24 5.32 3.28
C PHE A 56 -6.63 6.77 3.56
N SER A 57 -7.54 7.29 2.74
CA SER A 57 -8.08 8.65 2.83
C SER A 57 -9.08 8.86 3.97
N ASN A 58 -9.62 7.77 4.56
CA ASN A 58 -10.65 7.77 5.60
C ASN A 58 -11.92 8.57 5.21
N PHE A 59 -12.50 8.27 4.04
CA PHE A 59 -13.73 8.94 3.59
C PHE A 59 -14.94 8.64 4.49
N GLU A 60 -14.93 7.47 5.12
CA GLU A 60 -15.96 6.93 5.99
C GLU A 60 -15.94 7.54 7.40
N LYS A 61 -14.99 8.45 7.68
CA LYS A 61 -14.81 9.12 8.98
C LYS A 61 -14.70 8.12 10.14
N ILE A 62 -14.05 6.98 9.90
CA ILE A 62 -13.72 6.00 10.92
C ILE A 62 -12.86 6.69 11.99
N PRO A 63 -13.12 6.50 13.30
CA PRO A 63 -12.56 7.31 14.38
C PRO A 63 -11.08 7.02 14.68
N PHE A 64 -10.22 7.09 13.67
CA PHE A 64 -8.75 7.11 13.80
C PHE A 64 -8.20 8.53 13.98
N ALA A 65 -8.92 9.39 14.71
CA ALA A 65 -8.51 10.78 14.96
C ALA A 65 -7.17 10.90 15.70
N HIS A 66 -6.77 9.84 16.41
CA HIS A 66 -5.47 9.76 17.08
C HIS A 66 -4.32 9.46 16.11
N CYS A 67 -4.61 9.02 14.88
CA CYS A 67 -3.59 8.69 13.92
C CYS A 67 -3.13 9.89 13.11
N PRO A 68 -1.81 10.12 13.02
CA PRO A 68 -1.27 11.12 12.11
C PRO A 68 -1.60 10.74 10.66
N LYS A 69 -1.56 11.74 9.78
CA LYS A 69 -1.60 11.53 8.32
C LYS A 69 -0.16 11.56 7.78
N PRO A 70 0.15 10.84 6.69
CA PRO A 70 -0.75 9.97 5.91
C PRO A 70 -1.03 8.63 6.59
N MET A 71 -2.16 8.01 6.25
CA MET A 71 -2.52 6.65 6.67
C MET A 71 -2.52 5.70 5.48
N TYR A 72 -2.17 4.44 5.72
CA TYR A 72 -2.15 3.36 4.74
C TYR A 72 -2.86 2.14 5.31
N ARG A 73 -3.56 1.42 4.42
CA ARG A 73 -4.24 0.16 4.74
C ARG A 73 -3.48 -1.02 4.16
N TYR A 74 -3.47 -2.11 4.91
CA TYR A 74 -2.69 -3.32 4.65
C TYR A 74 -3.63 -4.53 4.73
N ILE A 75 -3.59 -5.45 3.77
CA ILE A 75 -4.40 -6.68 3.77
C ILE A 75 -4.04 -7.54 4.98
N LEU A 76 -5.02 -7.85 5.83
CA LEU A 76 -4.84 -8.82 6.89
C LEU A 76 -4.91 -10.23 6.31
N ASN A 77 -3.84 -11.00 6.54
CA ASN A 77 -3.62 -12.41 6.19
C ASN A 77 -4.83 -13.16 5.61
N ASN A 78 -4.71 -13.69 4.38
CA ASN A 78 -5.69 -14.55 3.69
C ASN A 78 -7.16 -14.07 3.70
N HIS A 79 -7.43 -12.84 4.15
CA HIS A 79 -8.77 -12.31 4.24
C HIS A 79 -8.84 -10.95 3.55
N HIS A 80 -9.19 -11.01 2.26
CA HIS A 80 -9.25 -9.86 1.37
C HIS A 80 -10.31 -8.82 1.77
N LEU A 81 -11.06 -9.02 2.85
CA LEU A 81 -12.03 -8.04 3.36
C LEU A 81 -11.46 -7.17 4.49
N ASP A 82 -10.50 -7.67 5.27
CA ASP A 82 -10.02 -6.98 6.47
C ASP A 82 -8.70 -6.27 6.18
N ARG A 83 -8.51 -5.09 6.80
CA ARG A 83 -7.29 -4.30 6.65
C ARG A 83 -6.83 -3.77 8.00
N ALA A 84 -5.52 -3.74 8.20
CA ALA A 84 -4.91 -2.93 9.25
C ALA A 84 -4.60 -1.54 8.72
N VAL A 85 -4.79 -0.51 9.54
CA VAL A 85 -4.50 0.89 9.21
C VAL A 85 -3.32 1.37 10.03
N TYR A 86 -2.36 1.98 9.36
CA TYR A 86 -1.15 2.53 9.98
C TYR A 86 -0.85 3.94 9.47
N SER A 87 -0.17 4.73 10.30
CA SER A 87 0.51 5.95 9.88
C SER A 87 1.99 5.86 10.21
N GLY A 88 2.84 5.74 9.19
CA GLY A 88 4.23 5.33 9.40
C GLY A 88 4.24 4.00 10.17
N ASN A 89 4.96 3.97 11.30
CA ASN A 89 5.03 2.78 12.19
C ASN A 89 3.98 2.79 13.32
N HIS A 90 2.98 3.68 13.27
CA HIS A 90 1.96 3.78 14.32
C HIS A 90 0.69 3.04 13.88
N PHE A 91 0.27 2.05 14.67
CA PHE A 91 -0.97 1.32 14.45
C PHE A 91 -2.19 2.15 14.84
N CYS A 92 -3.15 2.25 13.92
CA CYS A 92 -4.38 3.04 14.09
C CYS A 92 -5.59 2.19 14.48
N GLY A 93 -5.59 0.94 14.06
CA GLY A 93 -6.75 0.05 14.18
C GLY A 93 -6.95 -0.79 12.93
N CYS A 94 -8.08 -1.50 12.91
CA CYS A 94 -8.46 -2.38 11.81
C CYS A 94 -9.83 -2.01 11.26
N ILE A 95 -10.01 -2.31 9.99
CA ILE A 95 -11.22 -2.02 9.23
C ILE A 95 -11.63 -3.24 8.42
N THR A 96 -12.91 -3.35 8.10
CA THR A 96 -13.45 -4.46 7.31
C THR A 96 -14.39 -3.97 6.22
N HIS A 97 -14.40 -4.68 5.10
CA HIS A 97 -15.44 -4.59 4.07
C HIS A 97 -16.68 -5.44 4.40
N ASP A 98 -16.61 -6.30 5.41
CA ASP A 98 -17.69 -7.22 5.71
C ASP A 98 -18.97 -6.47 6.13
N GLY A 99 -20.09 -6.79 5.48
CA GLY A 99 -21.36 -6.10 5.70
C GLY A 99 -21.44 -4.67 5.16
N VAL A 100 -20.44 -4.18 4.40
CA VAL A 100 -20.43 -2.83 3.83
C VAL A 100 -20.70 -2.86 2.32
N PRO A 101 -21.60 -2.03 1.77
CA PRO A 101 -21.79 -1.92 0.32
C PRO A 101 -20.52 -1.41 -0.40
N GLU A 102 -20.42 -1.69 -1.71
CA GLU A 102 -19.18 -1.64 -2.52
C GLU A 102 -18.17 -0.53 -2.16
N ASN A 103 -16.92 -0.96 -1.98
CA ASN A 103 -15.70 -0.16 -1.72
C ASN A 103 -15.65 0.61 -0.39
N GLY A 104 -16.66 0.53 0.47
CA GLY A 104 -16.63 1.16 1.80
C GLY A 104 -15.98 0.30 2.88
N PHE A 105 -15.43 0.94 3.91
CA PHE A 105 -14.94 0.28 5.11
C PHE A 105 -15.70 0.69 6.36
N VAL A 106 -15.76 -0.20 7.35
CA VAL A 106 -16.15 0.13 8.73
C VAL A 106 -15.03 -0.25 9.70
N ALA A 107 -15.00 0.38 10.87
CA ALA A 107 -14.14 -0.08 11.95
C ALA A 107 -14.51 -1.52 12.32
N CYS A 108 -13.48 -2.33 12.54
CA CYS A 108 -13.57 -3.41 13.51
C CYS A 108 -13.55 -2.77 14.92
#